data_AF-A0A5B0IWJ5-F1
#
_entry.id   AF-A0A5B0IWJ5-F1
#
_cell.length_a   1.000
_cell.length_b   1.000
_cell.length_c   1.000
_cell.angle_alpha   90.00
_cell.angle_beta   90.00
_cell.angle_gamma   90.00
#
_symmetry.space_group_name_H-M   'P 1'
#
loop_
_entity.id
_entity.type
_entity.pdbx_description
1 polymer ?
#
loop_
_entity_poly.entity_id
_entity_poly.type
_entity_poly.pdbx_seq_one_letter_code
_entity_poly.pdbx_strand_id
1 'polypeptide(L)'
;MLYIGPVEIPGSDDHEGFVSADTADGRATGIWADARRAPAVAYRAACECGWRDDVAYVPGPCGHSAALRAFVDHHFAPVTGAPALDPARHFLPA
;
A
#
# COMPACT_ATOMS: atom_id res chain seq x y z
N MET A 1 -0.70 -1.16 -8.69
CA MET A 1 0.59 -1.80 -8.97
C MET A 1 0.87 -2.68 -7.78
N LEU A 2 0.96 -3.98 -8.03
CA LEU A 2 1.37 -4.94 -7.02
C LEU A 2 2.78 -4.61 -6.54
N TYR A 3 2.96 -4.59 -5.24
CA TYR A 3 4.25 -4.35 -4.65
C TYR A 3 4.80 -5.66 -4.08
N ILE A 4 5.72 -6.26 -4.84
CA ILE A 4 6.53 -7.42 -4.45
C ILE A 4 7.96 -6.88 -4.36
N GLY A 5 8.54 -6.88 -3.16
CA GLY A 5 9.91 -6.42 -2.98
C GLY A 5 10.94 -7.26 -3.74
N PRO A 6 12.19 -6.78 -3.90
CA PRO A 6 13.22 -7.48 -4.67
C PRO A 6 13.77 -8.74 -3.97
N VAL A 7 13.28 -9.05 -2.77
CA VAL A 7 13.77 -10.15 -1.92
C VAL A 7 12.56 -10.92 -1.42
N GLU A 8 12.58 -12.24 -1.60
CA GLU A 8 11.62 -13.16 -0.97
C GLU A 8 11.77 -13.06 0.56
N ILE A 9 10.69 -12.70 1.25
CA ILE A 9 10.64 -12.64 2.71
C ILE A 9 9.74 -13.80 3.17
N PRO A 10 10.25 -14.76 3.96
CA PRO A 10 9.44 -15.87 4.42
C PRO A 10 8.15 -15.39 5.10
N GLY A 11 7.00 -15.82 4.59
CA GLY A 11 5.68 -15.40 5.06
C GLY A 11 5.14 -14.10 4.45
N SER A 12 5.79 -13.52 3.43
CA SER A 12 5.29 -12.31 2.74
C SER A 12 4.40 -12.57 1.54
N ASP A 13 4.31 -13.82 1.06
CA ASP A 13 3.64 -14.15 -0.21
C ASP A 13 2.14 -13.81 -0.19
N ASP A 14 1.48 -13.95 0.97
CA ASP A 14 0.07 -13.56 1.14
C ASP A 14 -0.10 -12.07 1.52
N HIS A 15 0.99 -11.30 1.56
CA HIS A 15 1.03 -9.93 2.05
C HIS A 15 1.44 -8.92 0.98
N GLU A 16 0.88 -9.03 -0.23
CA GLU A 16 1.11 -8.06 -1.30
C GLU A 16 0.39 -6.73 -1.02
N GLY A 17 1.16 -5.66 -0.87
CA GLY A 17 0.65 -4.32 -0.53
C GLY A 17 0.26 -3.48 -1.74
N PHE A 18 -0.75 -2.63 -1.58
CA PHE A 18 -1.15 -1.66 -2.60
C PHE A 18 -1.76 -0.39 -2.01
N VAL A 19 -1.82 0.66 -2.83
CA VAL A 19 -2.61 1.87 -2.52
C VAL A 19 -4.01 1.68 -3.09
N SER A 20 -5.01 1.77 -2.23
CA SER A 20 -6.41 1.86 -2.61
C SER A 20 -6.82 3.33 -2.77
N ALA A 21 -7.47 3.66 -3.89
CA ALA A 21 -8.20 4.90 -4.07
C ALA A 21 -9.65 4.73 -3.60
N ASP A 22 -10.05 5.52 -2.61
CA ASP A 22 -11.46 5.67 -2.24
C ASP A 22 -12.08 6.71 -3.15
N THR A 23 -13.23 6.39 -3.76
CA THR A 23 -13.93 7.26 -4.72
C THR A 23 -15.20 7.86 -4.10
N ALA A 24 -15.66 8.98 -4.65
CA ALA A 24 -16.80 9.74 -4.09
C ALA A 24 -18.12 8.94 -4.05
N ASP A 25 -18.24 7.89 -4.86
CA ASP A 25 -19.37 6.96 -4.90
C ASP A 25 -19.27 5.85 -3.84
N GLY A 26 -18.28 5.92 -2.93
CA GLY A 26 -18.10 4.99 -1.82
C GLY A 26 -17.37 3.70 -2.20
N ARG A 27 -16.85 3.59 -3.43
CA ARG A 27 -16.04 2.43 -3.85
C ARG A 27 -14.56 2.61 -3.46
N ALA A 28 -13.86 1.49 -3.43
CA ALA A 28 -12.42 1.42 -3.23
C ALA A 28 -11.79 0.61 -4.37
N THR A 29 -10.66 1.05 -4.90
CA THR A 29 -9.97 0.31 -5.96
C THR A 29 -9.23 -0.90 -5.41
N GLY A 30 -9.28 -2.02 -6.12
CA GLY A 30 -8.51 -3.22 -5.77
C GLY A 30 -7.04 -3.17 -6.22
N ILE A 31 -6.32 -4.22 -5.83
CA ILE A 31 -4.88 -4.41 -5.98
C ILE A 31 -4.34 -4.28 -7.43
N TRP A 32 -5.16 -4.66 -8.40
CA TRP A 32 -4.83 -4.61 -9.83
C TRP A 32 -5.05 -3.23 -10.47
N ALA A 33 -5.64 -2.28 -9.74
CA ALA A 33 -5.88 -0.94 -10.24
C ALA A 33 -4.64 -0.03 -10.08
N ASP A 34 -4.49 0.95 -10.96
CA ASP A 34 -3.64 2.10 -10.70
C ASP A 34 -4.48 3.18 -9.99
N ALA A 35 -4.35 3.25 -8.66
CA ALA A 35 -5.06 4.21 -7.83
C ALA A 35 -4.87 5.67 -8.28
N ARG A 36 -3.72 5.98 -8.92
CA ARG A 36 -3.43 7.33 -9.44
C ARG A 36 -4.28 7.72 -10.65
N ARG A 37 -4.90 6.73 -11.31
CA ARG A 37 -5.81 6.95 -12.45
C ARG A 37 -7.28 7.00 -12.00
N ALA A 38 -7.57 6.69 -10.74
CA ALA A 38 -8.92 6.75 -10.20
C ALA A 38 -9.26 8.18 -9.76
N PRO A 39 -10.55 8.58 -9.77
CA PRO A 39 -11.01 9.85 -9.22
C PRO A 39 -11.05 9.78 -7.68
N ALA A 40 -9.86 9.67 -7.08
CA ALA A 40 -9.70 9.46 -5.63
C ALA A 40 -10.13 10.69 -4.83
N VAL A 41 -10.90 10.47 -3.77
CA VAL A 41 -11.14 11.42 -2.68
C VAL A 41 -10.22 11.15 -1.47
N ALA A 42 -9.67 9.94 -1.39
CA ALA A 42 -8.61 9.58 -0.45
C ALA A 42 -7.77 8.42 -0.98
N TYR A 43 -6.54 8.30 -0.48
CA TYR A 43 -5.72 7.10 -0.61
C TYR A 43 -5.58 6.39 0.73
N ARG A 44 -5.60 5.06 0.71
CA ARG A 44 -5.35 4.19 1.87
C ARG A 44 -4.36 3.10 1.51
N ALA A 45 -3.61 2.65 2.50
CA ALA A 45 -2.87 1.41 2.38
C ALA A 45 -3.83 0.21 2.46
N ALA A 46 -3.57 -0.82 1.67
CA ALA A 46 -4.31 -2.07 1.69
C ALA A 46 -3.39 -3.24 1.33
N CYS A 47 -3.86 -4.45 1.60
CA CYS A 47 -3.12 -5.68 1.36
C CYS A 47 -4.05 -6.76 0.78
N GLU A 48 -3.49 -7.66 -0.02
CA GLU A 48 -4.19 -8.82 -0.59
C GLU A 48 -4.87 -9.68 0.49
N CYS A 49 -4.27 -9.81 1.67
CA CYS A 49 -4.85 -10.55 2.80
C CYS A 49 -6.16 -9.97 3.37
N GLY A 50 -6.64 -8.84 2.83
CA GLY A 50 -7.86 -8.17 3.25
C GLY A 50 -7.64 -7.06 4.28
N TRP A 51 -6.40 -6.85 4.73
CA TRP A 51 -6.07 -5.71 5.59
C TRP A 51 -6.23 -4.40 4.84
N ARG A 52 -6.76 -3.40 5.54
CA ARG A 52 -6.91 -2.03 5.05
C ARG A 52 -6.66 -1.08 6.21
N ASP A 53 -5.87 -0.05 5.93
CA ASP A 53 -5.50 0.92 6.94
C ASP A 53 -6.68 1.81 7.33
N ASP A 54 -6.74 2.17 8.60
CA ASP A 54 -7.71 3.13 9.14
C ASP A 54 -7.31 4.58 8.80
N VAL A 55 -6.04 4.82 8.46
CA VAL A 55 -5.54 6.13 8.04
C VAL A 55 -5.81 6.39 6.55
N ALA A 56 -6.39 7.55 6.26
CA ALA A 56 -6.60 8.06 4.91
C ALA A 56 -5.69 9.25 4.60
N TYR A 57 -5.16 9.28 3.38
CA TYR A 57 -4.24 10.30 2.90
C TYR A 57 -4.88 11.13 1.78
N VAL A 58 -4.54 12.41 1.73
CA VAL A 58 -5.04 13.35 0.71
C VAL A 58 -4.63 12.86 -0.69
N PRO A 59 -5.54 12.86 -1.68
CA PRO A 59 -5.20 12.51 -3.06
C PRO A 59 -4.07 13.38 -3.62
N GLY A 60 -3.06 12.71 -4.19
CA GLY A 60 -1.90 13.34 -4.83
C GLY A 60 -0.65 12.47 -4.69
N PRO A 61 0.48 12.87 -5.33
CA PRO A 61 1.71 12.10 -5.26
C PRO A 61 2.19 11.85 -3.83
N CYS A 62 2.15 12.88 -2.97
CA CYS A 62 2.58 12.76 -1.57
C CYS A 62 1.69 11.81 -0.77
N GLY A 63 0.36 11.88 -0.95
CA GLY A 63 -0.55 10.99 -0.24
C GLY A 63 -0.46 9.54 -0.73
N HIS A 64 -0.20 9.34 -2.01
CA HIS A 64 0.07 8.00 -2.55
C HIS A 64 1.34 7.40 -1.95
N SER A 65 2.43 8.17 -1.90
CA SER A 65 3.67 7.71 -1.26
C SER A 65 3.51 7.49 0.24
N ALA A 66 2.71 8.32 0.92
CA ALA A 66 2.40 8.15 2.33
C ALA A 66 1.59 6.87 2.60
N ALA A 67 0.62 6.54 1.74
CA ALA A 67 -0.11 5.27 1.81
C ALA A 67 0.81 4.06 1.58
N LEU A 68 1.73 4.13 0.60
CA LEU A 68 2.73 3.06 0.41
C LEU A 68 3.61 2.89 1.66
N ARG A 69 4.03 3.99 2.27
CA ARG A 69 4.82 3.96 3.51
C ARG A 69 4.02 3.33 4.66
N ALA A 70 2.75 3.71 4.80
CA ALA A 70 1.87 3.21 5.84
C ALA A 70 1.62 1.70 5.73
N PHE A 71 1.52 1.15 4.53
CA PHE A 71 1.48 -0.30 4.35
C PHE A 71 2.68 -1.00 5.02
N VAL A 72 3.89 -0.49 4.80
CA VAL A 72 5.11 -1.08 5.37
C VAL A 72 5.10 -0.98 6.89
N ASP A 73 4.85 0.23 7.39
CA ASP A 73 4.97 0.54 8.81
C ASP A 73 3.83 -0.09 9.64
N HIS A 74 2.59 -0.10 9.14
CA HIS A 74 1.41 -0.52 9.89
C HIS A 74 1.00 -1.98 9.67
N HIS A 75 1.43 -2.61 8.57
CA HIS A 75 1.01 -3.97 8.25
C HIS A 75 2.19 -4.91 7.97
N PHE A 76 3.01 -4.59 6.97
CA PHE A 76 4.03 -5.52 6.48
C PHE A 76 5.08 -5.87 7.54
N ALA A 77 5.70 -4.87 8.16
CA ALA A 77 6.72 -5.10 9.19
C ALA A 77 6.16 -5.79 10.46
N PRO A 78 4.97 -5.40 10.98
CA PRO A 78 4.33 -6.12 12.08
C PRO A 78 4.04 -7.60 11.80
N VAL A 79 3.61 -7.96 10.59
CA VAL A 79 3.20 -9.34 10.27
C VAL A 79 4.39 -10.23 9.91
N THR A 80 5.37 -9.72 9.18
CA THR A 80 6.53 -10.52 8.73
C THR A 80 7.64 -10.59 9.78
N GLY A 81 7.62 -9.72 10.79
CA GLY A 81 8.71 -9.58 11.76
C GLY A 81 10.02 -9.07 11.12
N ALA A 82 9.99 -8.65 9.86
CA ALA A 82 11.16 -8.12 9.16
C ALA A 82 11.60 -6.79 9.82
N PRO A 83 12.87 -6.63 10.20
CA PRO A 83 13.37 -5.36 10.71
C PRO A 83 13.17 -4.28 9.64
N ALA A 84 12.67 -3.12 10.07
CA ALA A 84 12.29 -1.95 9.29
C ALA A 84 12.96 -1.89 7.90
N LEU A 85 12.31 -2.52 6.92
CA LEU A 85 12.75 -2.41 5.54
C LEU A 85 12.65 -0.93 5.16
N ASP A 86 13.69 -0.38 4.54
CA ASP A 86 13.65 0.99 4.03
C ASP A 86 12.59 1.08 2.91
N PRO A 87 11.46 1.79 3.14
CA PRO A 87 10.35 1.86 2.18
C PRO A 87 10.72 2.63 0.93
N ALA A 88 11.68 3.55 1.00
CA ALA A 88 12.15 4.26 -0.18
C ALA A 88 13.06 3.38 -1.05
N ARG A 89 13.89 2.53 -0.42
CA ARG A 89 14.84 1.67 -1.16
C ARG A 89 14.24 0.38 -1.67
N HIS A 90 13.36 -0.21 -0.86
CA HIS A 90 12.73 -1.46 -1.23
C HIS A 90 11.41 -1.14 -1.92
N PHE A 91 10.58 -0.23 -1.39
CA PHE A 91 9.15 -0.13 -1.72
C PHE A 91 8.71 0.89 -2.77
N LEU A 92 9.54 1.87 -3.10
CA LEU A 92 9.21 2.92 -4.05
C LEU A 92 10.04 2.78 -5.32
N PRO A 93 9.45 2.95 -6.52
CA PRO A 93 10.26 3.09 -7.73
C PRO A 93 11.17 4.32 -7.58
N ALA A 94 12.42 4.17 -8.02
CA ALA A 94 13.43 5.24 -8.01
C ALA A 94 13.01 6.47 -8.82
#